data_AF-A0A4Z0END6-F1
#
_entry.id   AF-A0A4Z0END6-F1
#
_cell.length_a   1.000
_cell.length_b   1.000
_cell.length_c   1.000
_cell.angle_alpha   90.00
_cell.angle_beta   90.00
_cell.angle_gamma   90.00
#
_symmetry.space_group_name_H-M   'P 1'
#
loop_
_entity.id
_entity.type
_entity.pdbx_description
1 polymer ?
#
loop_
_entity_poly.entity_id
_entity_poly.type
_entity_poly.pdbx_seq_one_letter_code
_entity_poly.pdbx_strand_id
1 'polypeptide(L)'
;MMTTKRIGRRQFHFTVQGSNLHETVAEYDRLSFPDVAACGLCGSDNLDLTSRVAQGKFKYTSVKCLSCRGDLTFGKNKDDDQSYFLRRKDTGELDWRPYEKKAD
;
A
#
# COMPACT_ATOMS: atom_id res chain seq x y z
N MET A 1 15.24 -10.71 7.42
CA MET A 1 15.20 -9.40 8.12
C MET A 1 13.74 -9.08 8.46
N MET A 2 13.47 -8.41 9.58
CA MET A 2 12.11 -7.95 9.94
C MET A 2 12.02 -6.45 9.69
N THR A 3 10.95 -5.99 9.02
CA THR A 3 10.66 -4.58 8.81
C THR A 3 9.25 -4.26 9.26
N THR A 4 9.06 -3.10 9.89
CA THR A 4 7.77 -2.67 10.42
C THR A 4 7.31 -1.42 9.68
N LYS A 5 6.03 -1.40 9.31
CA LYS A 5 5.37 -0.22 8.73
C LYS A 5 4.18 0.18 9.58
N ARG A 6 4.04 1.46 9.86
CA ARG A 6 2.89 2.02 10.56
C ARG A 6 1.86 2.51 9.54
N ILE A 7 0.65 1.96 9.64
CA ILE A 7 -0.49 2.36 8.82
C ILE A 7 -1.63 2.72 9.76
N GLY A 8 -1.84 4.03 9.89
CA GLY A 8 -2.74 4.61 10.87
C GLY A 8 -2.28 4.32 12.30
N ARG A 9 -3.21 3.79 13.09
CA ARG A 9 -2.96 3.28 14.45
C ARG A 9 -2.35 1.87 14.51
N ARG A 10 -2.19 1.19 13.38
CA ARG A 10 -1.73 -0.22 13.33
C ARG A 10 -0.27 -0.32 12.90
N GLN A 11 0.41 -1.36 13.40
CA GLN A 11 1.75 -1.75 12.96
C GLN A 11 1.68 -3.05 12.17
N PHE A 12 2.30 -3.08 11.00
CA PHE A 12 2.40 -4.24 10.13
C PHE A 12 3.84 -4.72 10.12
N HIS A 13 4.04 -5.99 10.44
CA HIS A 13 5.35 -6.62 10.52
C HIS A 13 5.55 -7.50 9.30
N PHE A 14 6.61 -7.25 8.54
CA PHE A 14 6.97 -8.02 7.37
C PHE A 14 8.27 -8.75 7.65
N THR A 15 8.25 -10.06 7.43
CA THR A 15 9.47 -10.88 7.43
C THR A 15 9.90 -11.06 5.99
N VAL A 16 11.10 -10.56 5.66
CA VAL A 16 11.71 -10.73 4.33
C VAL A 16 12.84 -11.75 4.41
N GLN A 17 12.90 -12.60 3.39
CA GLN A 17 13.85 -13.70 3.24
C GLN A 17 14.34 -13.77 1.79
N GLY A 18 15.59 -14.18 1.59
CA GLY A 18 16.18 -14.43 0.28
C GLY A 18 17.24 -15.53 0.40
N SER A 19 17.68 -16.12 -0.72
CA SER A 19 18.65 -17.22 -0.71
C SER A 19 20.07 -16.75 -0.31
N ASN A 20 20.34 -15.45 -0.45
CA ASN A 20 21.59 -14.80 -0.10
C ASN A 20 21.33 -13.36 0.38
N LEU A 21 22.40 -12.66 0.75
CA LEU A 21 22.31 -11.28 1.24
C LEU A 21 21.72 -10.32 0.20
N HIS A 22 22.16 -10.43 -1.07
CA HIS A 22 21.70 -9.56 -2.14
C HIS A 22 20.19 -9.68 -2.36
N GLU A 23 19.66 -10.91 -2.44
CA GLU A 23 18.22 -11.15 -2.56
C GLU A 23 17.44 -10.68 -1.34
N THR A 24 17.97 -10.88 -0.13
CA THR A 24 17.29 -10.41 1.09
C THR A 24 17.15 -8.90 1.11
N VAL A 25 18.17 -8.16 0.67
CA VAL A 25 18.13 -6.70 0.53
C VAL A 25 17.19 -6.28 -0.59
N ALA A 26 17.21 -6.97 -1.74
CA ALA A 26 16.28 -6.69 -2.83
C ALA A 26 14.80 -6.88 -2.43
N GLU A 27 14.47 -7.93 -1.68
CA GLU A 27 13.11 -8.13 -1.15
C GLU A 27 12.72 -7.07 -0.11
N TYR A 28 13.67 -6.61 0.69
CA TYR A 28 13.47 -5.48 1.59
C TYR A 28 13.15 -4.18 0.81
N ASP A 29 13.91 -3.89 -0.24
CA ASP A 29 13.75 -2.68 -1.06
C ASP A 29 12.42 -2.68 -1.84
N ARG A 30 11.84 -3.84 -2.14
CA ARG A 30 10.49 -3.93 -2.75
C ARG A 30 9.37 -3.40 -1.87
N LEU A 31 9.59 -3.32 -0.55
CA LEU A 31 8.69 -2.68 0.43
C LEU A 31 9.00 -1.19 0.60
N SER A 32 9.32 -0.51 -0.50
CA SER A 32 9.68 0.92 -0.56
C SER A 32 8.45 1.83 -0.51
N PHE A 33 7.72 1.76 0.61
CA PHE A 33 6.70 2.75 0.96
C PHE A 33 6.91 3.29 2.37
N PRO A 34 6.62 4.57 2.60
CA PRO A 34 6.70 5.16 3.93
C PRO A 34 5.51 4.72 4.80
N ASP A 35 5.60 5.02 6.09
CA ASP A 35 4.45 4.96 7.00
C ASP A 35 3.32 5.90 6.51
N VAL A 36 2.08 5.51 6.78
CA VAL A 36 0.88 6.27 6.41
C VAL A 36 0.14 6.62 7.69
N ALA A 37 0.32 7.83 8.21
CA ALA A 37 -0.22 8.22 9.51
C ALA A 37 -1.76 8.35 9.53
N ALA A 38 -2.36 8.88 8.46
CA ALA A 38 -3.78 9.18 8.40
C ALA A 38 -4.32 9.16 6.96
N CYS A 39 -5.65 9.07 6.83
CA CYS A 39 -6.34 9.19 5.57
C CYS A 39 -6.19 10.60 4.99
N GLY A 40 -5.70 10.71 3.75
CA GLY A 40 -5.59 12.01 3.06
C GLY A 40 -6.92 12.66 2.69
N LEU A 41 -8.06 11.98 2.88
CA LEU A 41 -9.40 12.52 2.57
C LEU A 41 -10.15 12.99 3.82
N CYS A 42 -10.15 12.21 4.89
CA CYS A 42 -10.93 12.50 6.10
C CYS A 42 -10.11 12.66 7.38
N GLY A 43 -8.78 12.53 7.30
CA GLY A 43 -7.89 12.67 8.46
C GLY A 43 -7.92 11.51 9.46
N SER A 44 -8.78 10.51 9.30
CA SER A 44 -8.87 9.37 10.23
C SER A 44 -7.63 8.48 10.16
N ASP A 45 -7.16 8.01 11.32
CA ASP A 45 -6.08 7.02 11.49
C ASP A 45 -6.60 5.56 11.48
N ASN A 46 -7.90 5.36 11.26
CA ASN A 46 -8.53 4.04 11.18
C ASN A 46 -8.30 3.42 9.80
N LEU A 47 -7.04 3.08 9.54
CA LEU A 47 -6.55 2.55 8.29
C LEU A 47 -6.30 1.05 8.36
N ASP A 48 -6.39 0.40 7.21
CA ASP A 48 -6.07 -1.01 7.04
C ASP A 48 -5.24 -1.25 5.78
N LEU A 49 -4.35 -2.24 5.81
CA LEU A 49 -3.62 -2.69 4.62
C LEU A 49 -4.36 -3.90 4.05
N THR A 50 -4.84 -3.78 2.81
CA THR A 50 -5.69 -4.79 2.19
C THR A 50 -5.13 -5.27 0.86
N SER A 51 -5.39 -6.53 0.54
CA SER A 51 -5.13 -7.12 -0.77
C SER A 51 -6.45 -7.61 -1.37
N ARG A 52 -6.66 -7.36 -2.66
CA ARG A 52 -7.86 -7.81 -3.39
C ARG A 52 -7.50 -8.28 -4.79
N VAL A 53 -8.26 -9.24 -5.29
CA VAL A 53 -8.19 -9.70 -6.69
C VAL A 53 -9.44 -9.24 -7.42
N ALA A 54 -9.30 -8.34 -8.40
CA ALA A 54 -10.41 -7.90 -9.23
C ALA A 54 -10.47 -8.74 -10.52
N GLN A 55 -11.69 -9.09 -10.93
CA GLN A 55 -11.96 -9.83 -12.17
C GLN A 55 -11.12 -11.12 -12.32
N GLY A 56 -10.76 -11.75 -11.19
CA GLY A 56 -9.94 -12.97 -11.16
C GLY A 56 -8.49 -12.82 -11.64
N LYS A 57 -8.06 -11.63 -12.08
CA LYS A 57 -6.76 -11.43 -12.74
C LYS A 57 -5.92 -10.33 -12.10
N PHE A 58 -6.53 -9.23 -11.70
CA PHE A 58 -5.79 -8.05 -11.26
C PHE A 58 -5.63 -8.03 -9.75
N LYS A 59 -4.38 -8.18 -9.28
CA LYS A 59 -4.03 -8.10 -7.87
C LYS A 59 -3.76 -6.65 -7.50
N TYR A 60 -4.50 -6.14 -6.51
CA TYR A 60 -4.30 -4.81 -5.96
C TYR A 60 -3.98 -4.91 -4.48
N THR A 61 -2.99 -4.13 -4.06
CA THR A 61 -2.72 -3.84 -2.65
C THR A 61 -3.09 -2.38 -2.41
N SER A 62 -3.77 -2.07 -1.31
CA SER A 62 -4.14 -0.70 -0.98
C SER A 62 -4.19 -0.45 0.53
N VAL A 63 -3.97 0.80 0.90
CA VAL A 63 -4.33 1.30 2.23
C VAL A 63 -5.77 1.81 2.17
N LYS A 64 -6.66 1.18 2.95
CA LYS A 64 -8.08 1.51 3.00
C LYS A 64 -8.42 2.26 4.27
N CYS A 65 -9.13 3.37 4.14
CA CYS A 65 -9.72 4.05 5.30
C CYS A 65 -11.03 3.36 5.68
N LEU A 66 -11.13 2.87 6.91
CA LEU A 66 -12.34 2.22 7.39
C LEU A 66 -13.43 3.22 7.78
N SER A 67 -13.08 4.50 7.97
CA SER A 67 -14.00 5.58 8.33
C SER A 67 -14.73 6.15 7.12
N CYS A 68 -14.02 6.67 6.11
CA CYS A 68 -14.63 7.25 4.90
C CYS A 68 -14.64 6.32 3.68
N ARG A 69 -14.15 5.09 3.83
CA ARG A 69 -14.01 4.07 2.76
C ARG A 69 -13.06 4.44 1.61
N GLY A 70 -12.39 5.59 1.67
CA GLY A 70 -11.36 5.97 0.71
C GLY A 70 -10.21 4.97 0.61
N ASP A 71 -9.56 4.94 -0.53
CA ASP A 71 -8.53 3.96 -0.88
C ASP A 71 -7.27 4.66 -1.44
N LEU A 72 -6.10 4.23 -0.98
CA LEU A 72 -4.80 4.59 -1.53
C LEU A 72 -4.17 3.32 -2.11
N THR A 73 -4.33 3.14 -3.42
CA THR A 73 -3.83 1.97 -4.13
C THR A 73 -2.32 2.06 -4.37
N PHE A 74 -1.61 0.95 -4.16
CA PHE A 74 -0.20 0.84 -4.51
C PHE A 74 -0.01 0.77 -6.03
N GLY A 75 1.00 1.47 -6.52
CA GLY A 75 1.52 1.32 -7.87
C GLY A 75 2.48 0.15 -7.96
N LYS A 76 2.69 -0.31 -9.21
CA LYS A 76 3.70 -1.27 -9.61
C LYS A 76 4.42 -0.73 -10.82
N ASN A 77 5.71 -1.02 -10.96
CA ASN A 77 6.42 -0.69 -12.19
C ASN A 77 5.96 -1.63 -13.30
N LYS A 78 5.94 -1.15 -14.55
CA LYS A 78 5.56 -1.98 -15.69
C LYS A 78 6.58 -3.09 -15.95
N ASP A 79 7.85 -2.78 -15.71
CA ASP A 79 8.97 -3.68 -15.93
C ASP A 79 9.31 -4.52 -14.69
N ASP A 80 8.73 -4.19 -13.52
CA ASP A 80 8.90 -4.91 -12.25
C ASP A 80 7.58 -4.89 -11.44
N ASP A 81 6.88 -6.02 -11.42
CA ASP A 81 5.60 -6.18 -10.73
C ASP A 81 5.73 -6.60 -9.25
N GLN A 82 6.97 -6.74 -8.77
CA GLN A 82 7.34 -7.12 -7.41
C GLN A 82 7.61 -5.90 -6.52
N SER A 83 7.99 -4.76 -7.09
CA SER A 83 8.19 -3.51 -6.36
C SER A 83 6.88 -2.74 -6.17
N TYR A 84 6.52 -2.47 -4.91
CA TYR A 84 5.30 -1.74 -4.55
C TYR A 84 5.64 -0.34 -4.02
N PHE A 85 4.93 0.67 -4.51
CA PHE A 85 5.05 2.05 -4.03
C PHE A 85 3.67 2.68 -3.84
N LEU A 86 3.54 3.65 -2.94
CA LEU A 86 2.30 4.41 -2.80
C LEU A 86 2.16 5.40 -3.97
N ARG A 87 1.02 5.37 -4.67
CA ARG A 87 0.76 6.29 -5.77
C ARG A 87 0.69 7.72 -5.26
N ARG A 88 1.29 8.63 -6.03
CA ARG A 88 1.26 10.07 -5.81
C ARG A 88 0.63 10.76 -7.01
N LYS A 89 0.02 11.91 -6.77
CA LYS A 89 -0.41 12.86 -7.81
C LYS A 89 0.81 13.61 -8.35
N ASP A 90 0.64 14.33 -9.46
CA ASP A 90 1.67 15.21 -10.02
C ASP A 90 2.10 16.31 -9.04
N THR A 91 1.22 16.66 -8.10
CA THR A 91 1.49 17.59 -7.00
C THR A 91 2.38 17.00 -5.89
N GLY A 92 2.74 15.71 -5.96
CA GLY A 92 3.57 15.00 -4.99
C GLY A 92 2.80 14.40 -3.79
N GLU A 93 1.53 14.77 -3.62
CA GLU A 93 0.64 14.24 -2.58
C GLU A 93 0.22 12.80 -2.86
N LEU A 94 -0.10 12.04 -1.80
CA LEU A 94 -0.64 10.68 -1.95
C LEU A 94 -1.97 10.71 -2.72
N ASP A 95 -2.09 9.84 -3.73
CA ASP A 95 -3.27 9.77 -4.62
C ASP A 95 -4.42 8.98 -3.97
N TRP A 96 -4.94 9.51 -2.87
CA TRP A 96 -6.14 8.97 -2.24
C TRP A 96 -7.35 9.15 -3.15
N ARG A 97 -8.09 8.06 -3.35
CA ARG A 97 -9.33 8.03 -4.12
C ARG A 97 -10.53 7.87 -3.19
N PRO A 98 -11.59 8.69 -3.34
CA PRO A 98 -12.80 8.53 -2.56
C PRO A 98 -13.49 7.20 -2.91
N TYR A 99 -14.30 6.71 -1.98
CA TYR A 99 -15.12 5.55 -2.27
C TYR A 99 -16.26 5.93 -3.22
N GLU A 100 -16.19 5.42 -4.44
CA GLU A 100 -17.30 5.49 -5.38
C GLU A 100 -18.16 4.24 -5.19
N LYS A 101 -19.33 4.41 -4.57
CA LYS A 101 -20.36 3.37 -4.58
C LYS A 101 -20.82 3.25 -6.04
N LYS A 102 -20.50 2.14 -6.71
CA LYS A 102 -21.09 1.84 -8.01
C LYS A 102 -22.61 1.86 -7.82
N ALA A 103 -23.29 2.71 -8.60
CA ALA A 103 -24.74 2.63 -8.72
C ALA A 103 -25.03 1.29 -9.38
N ASP A 104 -25.76 0.43 -8.67
CA ASP A 104 -26.25 -0.85 -9.18
C ASP A 104 -27.33 -0.61 -10.24
#